data_AF-A0A2M7KUX6-F1
#
_entry.id   AF-A0A2M7KUX6-F1
#
_cell.length_a   1.000
_cell.length_b   1.000
_cell.length_c   1.000
_cell.angle_alpha   90.00
_cell.angle_beta   90.00
_cell.angle_gamma   90.00
#
_symmetry.space_group_name_H-M   'P 1'
#
loop_
_entity.id
_entity.type
_entity.pdbx_description
1 polymer ?
#
loop_
_entity_poly.entity_id
_entity_poly.type
_entity_poly.pdbx_seq_one_letter_code
_entity_poly.pdbx_strand_id
1 'polypeptide(L)'
;MAALTLRLPNSLESRLRRYAEVRGRTKSDVARAALEADLDEPNTEPGAATAFELMRKHIGSVEGPSDLSTNPAHLTGYGRRAVH
;
A
#
# COMPACT_ATOMS: atom_id res chain seq x y z
N MET A 1 7.96 4.17 -27.09
CA MET A 1 7.80 2.75 -26.70
C MET A 1 9.09 2.02 -26.96
N ALA A 2 9.60 1.27 -25.97
CA ALA A 2 10.75 0.39 -26.12
C ALA A 2 10.29 -1.08 -26.03
N ALA A 3 10.94 -1.97 -26.76
CA ALA A 3 10.65 -3.41 -26.73
C ALA A 3 11.57 -4.10 -25.72
N LEU A 4 10.99 -4.91 -24.84
CA LEU A 4 11.69 -5.72 -23.86
C LEU A 4 11.40 -7.21 -24.15
N THR A 5 12.44 -8.01 -24.31
CA THR A 5 12.30 -9.48 -24.47
C THR A 5 12.56 -10.15 -23.13
N LEU A 6 11.55 -10.83 -22.59
CA LEU A 6 11.61 -11.55 -21.31
C LEU A 6 11.50 -13.04 -21.55
N ARG A 7 12.44 -13.82 -21.01
CA ARG A 7 12.29 -15.27 -20.95
C ARG A 7 11.48 -15.63 -19.71
N LEU A 8 10.37 -16.33 -19.91
CA LEU A 8 9.46 -16.74 -18.84
C LEU A 8 9.46 -18.27 -18.74
N PRO A 9 9.40 -18.84 -17.52
CA PRO A 9 9.07 -20.25 -17.35
C PRO A 9 7.70 -20.55 -17.96
N ASN A 10 7.54 -21.74 -18.56
CA ASN A 10 6.30 -22.15 -19.23
C ASN A 10 5.06 -22.07 -18.31
N SER A 11 5.24 -22.36 -17.02
CA SER A 11 4.18 -22.24 -16.01
C SER A 11 3.70 -20.81 -15.83
N LEU A 12 4.61 -19.83 -15.86
CA LEU A 12 4.28 -18.42 -15.73
C LEU A 12 3.65 -17.88 -17.01
N GLU A 13 4.13 -18.29 -18.19
CA GLU A 13 3.55 -17.93 -19.48
C GLU A 13 2.09 -18.39 -19.59
N SER A 14 1.81 -19.63 -19.16
CA SER A 14 0.46 -20.19 -19.13
C SER A 14 -0.48 -19.42 -18.20
N ARG A 15 0.00 -19.03 -17.01
CA ARG A 15 -0.77 -18.23 -16.04
C ARG A 15 -1.04 -16.83 -16.58
N LEU A 16 -0.05 -16.19 -17.19
CA LEU A 16 -0.17 -14.87 -17.79
C LEU A 16 -1.19 -14.88 -18.93
N ARG A 17 -1.13 -15.88 -19.81
CA ARG A 17 -2.07 -16.06 -20.92
C ARG A 17 -3.50 -16.19 -20.40
N ARG A 18 -3.74 -17.11 -19.46
CA ARG A 18 -5.08 -17.32 -18.86
C ARG A 18 -5.60 -16.05 -18.17
N TYR A 19 -4.73 -15.34 -17.44
CA TYR A 19 -5.11 -14.10 -16.75
C TYR A 19 -5.55 -13.02 -17.74
N ALA A 20 -4.83 -12.91 -18.87
CA ALA A 20 -5.10 -11.95 -19.93
C ALA A 20 -6.42 -12.29 -20.65
N GLU A 21 -6.64 -13.56 -21.00
CA GLU A 21 -7.87 -14.06 -21.63
C GLU A 21 -9.12 -13.76 -20.78
N VAL A 22 -9.08 -14.12 -19.49
CA VAL A 22 -10.21 -13.90 -18.56
C VAL A 22 -10.56 -12.41 -18.43
N ARG A 23 -9.59 -11.52 -18.63
CA ARG A 23 -9.78 -10.06 -18.52
C ARG A 23 -9.93 -9.35 -19.87
N GLY A 24 -9.94 -10.07 -20.98
CA GLY A 24 -10.00 -9.48 -22.32
C GLY A 24 -8.82 -8.54 -22.62
N ARG A 25 -7.63 -8.82 -22.07
CA ARG A 25 -6.41 -8.01 -22.22
C ARG A 25 -5.33 -8.78 -22.99
N THR A 26 -4.33 -8.08 -23.51
CA THR A 26 -3.16 -8.73 -24.10
C THR A 26 -2.12 -9.10 -23.03
N LYS A 27 -1.24 -10.06 -23.33
CA LYS A 27 -0.12 -10.41 -22.44
C LYS A 27 0.77 -9.20 -22.13
N SER A 28 1.02 -8.37 -23.14
CA SER A 28 1.84 -7.15 -23.00
C SER A 28 1.17 -6.10 -22.11
N ASP A 29 -0.16 -5.95 -22.16
CA ASP A 29 -0.86 -5.00 -21.30
C ASP A 29 -0.86 -5.46 -19.85
N VAL A 30 -1.02 -6.76 -19.60
CA VAL A 30 -0.92 -7.31 -18.25
C VAL A 30 0.51 -7.17 -17.72
N ALA A 31 1.53 -7.48 -18.53
CA ALA A 31 2.93 -7.36 -18.13
C ALA A 31 3.30 -5.89 -17.84
N ARG A 32 2.88 -4.95 -18.68
CA ARG A 32 3.12 -3.53 -18.47
C ARG A 32 2.43 -3.00 -17.22
N ALA A 33 1.16 -3.33 -17.02
CA ALA A 33 0.43 -2.90 -15.83
C ALA A 33 1.03 -3.47 -14.54
N ALA A 34 1.55 -4.70 -14.57
CA ALA A 34 2.26 -5.27 -13.43
C ALA A 34 3.58 -4.54 -13.15
N LEU A 35 4.35 -4.19 -14.19
CA LEU A 35 5.58 -3.41 -14.04
C LEU A 35 5.31 -2.00 -13.54
N GLU A 36 4.29 -1.32 -14.07
CA GLU A 36 3.88 0.00 -13.59
C GLU A 36 3.46 -0.06 -12.12
N ALA A 37 2.65 -1.05 -11.73
CA ALA A 37 2.24 -1.21 -10.34
C ALA A 37 3.42 -1.44 -9.38
N ASP A 38 4.40 -2.27 -9.77
CA ASP A 38 5.59 -2.58 -8.98
C ASP A 38 6.54 -1.37 -8.87
N LEU A 39 6.64 -0.56 -9.93
CA LEU A 39 7.51 0.63 -9.97
C LEU A 39 6.87 1.87 -9.33
N ASP A 40 5.55 1.99 -9.39
CA ASP A 40 4.79 3.08 -8.79
C ASP A 40 4.49 2.82 -7.30
N GLU A 41 4.60 1.58 -6.84
CA GLU A 41 4.58 1.28 -5.42
C GLU A 41 5.77 2.01 -4.79
N PRO A 42 5.52 2.99 -3.89
CA PRO A 42 6.62 3.72 -3.27
C PRO A 42 7.50 2.68 -2.60
N ASN A 43 8.80 2.65 -2.95
CA ASN A 43 9.85 1.83 -2.36
C ASN A 43 9.89 2.04 -0.84
N THR A 44 8.89 1.53 -0.17
CA THR A 44 8.70 1.54 1.25
C THR A 44 9.24 0.17 1.58
N GLU A 45 10.55 0.11 1.82
CA GLU A 45 11.17 -1.02 2.50
C GLU A 45 10.19 -1.49 3.59
N PRO A 46 9.89 -2.79 3.73
CA PRO A 46 8.99 -3.27 4.77
C PRO A 46 9.46 -2.76 6.16
N GLY A 47 8.85 -1.67 6.65
CA GLY A 47 9.29 -0.93 7.84
C GLY A 47 9.68 0.55 7.66
N ALA A 48 9.70 1.10 6.44
CA ALA A 48 10.16 2.48 6.17
C ALA A 48 9.14 3.56 6.52
N ALA A 49 7.84 3.26 6.53
CA ALA A 49 6.83 4.23 6.93
C ALA A 49 6.68 4.22 8.46
N THR A 50 7.29 5.21 9.12
CA THR A 50 7.02 5.44 10.55
C THR A 50 5.53 5.74 10.74
N ALA A 51 5.00 5.52 11.96
CA ALA A 51 3.62 5.91 12.29
C ALA A 51 3.33 7.39 11.97
N PHE A 52 4.36 8.24 12.05
CA PHE A 52 4.29 9.64 11.64
C PHE A 52 4.03 9.81 10.14
N GLU A 53 4.79 9.14 9.27
CA GLU A 53 4.62 9.25 7.80
C GLU A 53 3.21 8.82 7.36
N LEU A 54 2.68 7.75 7.96
CA LEU A 54 1.33 7.27 7.69
C LEU A 54 0.24 8.28 8.10
N MET A 55 0.46 8.99 9.21
CA MET A 55 -0.50 9.93 9.79
C MET A 55 -0.29 11.38 9.33
N ARG A 56 0.77 11.67 8.57
CA ARG A 56 1.19 13.03 8.21
C ARG A 56 0.07 13.86 7.56
N LYS A 57 -0.70 13.26 6.64
CA LYS A 57 -1.83 13.91 5.96
C LYS A 57 -3.01 14.26 6.88
N HIS A 58 -3.04 13.72 8.09
CA HIS A 58 -4.08 13.94 9.09
C HIS A 58 -3.66 14.95 10.17
N ILE A 59 -2.40 15.42 10.16
CA ILE A 59 -1.92 16.43 11.10
C ILE A 59 -2.73 17.73 10.87
N GLY A 60 -3.35 18.23 11.93
CA GLY A 60 -4.20 19.42 11.88
C GLY A 60 -5.63 19.18 11.36
N SER A 61 -6.04 17.92 11.16
CA SER A 61 -7.44 17.61 10.80
C SER A 61 -8.43 17.76 11.96
N VAL A 62 -7.93 17.93 13.19
CA VAL A 62 -8.71 18.12 14.42
C VAL A 62 -8.05 19.17 15.30
N GLU A 63 -8.86 19.93 16.04
CA GLU A 63 -8.39 20.80 17.12
C GLU A 63 -8.39 20.02 18.45
N GLY A 64 -7.37 20.22 19.26
CA GLY A 64 -7.25 19.55 20.55
C GLY A 64 -6.23 20.22 21.48
N PRO A 65 -6.17 19.78 22.75
CA PRO A 65 -5.20 20.28 23.71
C PRO A 65 -3.76 20.11 23.21
N SER A 66 -2.91 21.12 23.44
CA SER A 66 -1.51 21.10 23.03
C SER A 66 -0.65 20.08 23.80
N ASP A 67 -1.15 19.58 24.92
CA ASP A 67 -0.51 18.64 25.83
C ASP A 67 -1.12 17.23 25.78
N LEU A 68 -1.89 16.91 24.73
CA LEU A 68 -2.63 15.65 24.63
C LEU A 68 -1.75 14.39 24.81
N SER A 69 -0.51 14.42 24.31
CA SER A 69 0.43 13.30 24.39
C SER A 69 1.34 13.30 25.62
N THR A 70 1.39 14.40 26.38
CA THR A 70 2.33 14.58 27.50
C THR A 70 1.64 14.73 28.86
N ASN A 71 0.34 15.04 28.88
CA ASN A 71 -0.46 15.15 30.09
C ASN A 71 -1.25 13.84 30.35
N PRO A 72 -0.86 13.05 31.37
CA PRO A 72 -1.49 11.75 31.66
C PRO A 72 -2.97 11.84 32.01
N ALA A 73 -3.46 13.01 32.44
CA ALA A 73 -4.87 13.20 32.79
C ALA A 73 -5.79 12.91 31.59
N HIS A 74 -5.37 13.27 30.38
CA HIS A 74 -6.13 13.02 29.14
C HIS A 74 -6.24 11.54 28.76
N LEU A 75 -5.37 10.68 29.31
CA LEU A 75 -5.39 9.23 29.06
C LEU A 75 -6.24 8.46 30.07
N THR A 76 -6.91 9.15 31.00
CA THR A 76 -7.75 8.52 32.03
C THR A 76 -8.88 7.73 31.37
N GLY A 77 -8.88 6.41 31.55
CA GLY A 77 -9.89 5.51 30.98
C GLY A 77 -9.60 5.01 29.56
N TYR A 78 -8.53 5.51 28.91
CA TYR A 78 -8.09 5.01 27.61
C TYR A 78 -7.74 3.51 27.70
N GLY A 79 -8.21 2.71 26.72
CA GLY A 79 -7.97 1.27 26.66
C GLY A 79 -8.78 0.41 27.66
N ARG A 80 -9.65 1.01 28.48
CA ARG A 80 -10.58 0.23 29.32
C ARG A 80 -11.78 -0.21 28.48
N ARG A 81 -12.13 -1.49 28.60
CA ARG A 81 -13.29 -2.08 27.93
C ARG A 81 -14.56 -1.46 28.53
N ALA A 82 -15.33 -0.71 27.73
CA ALA A 82 -16.65 -0.26 28.13
C ALA A 82 -17.52 -1.50 28.36
N VAL A 83 -17.95 -1.70 29.60
CA VAL A 83 -18.92 -2.73 29.94
C VAL A 83 -20.28 -2.06 29.74
N HIS A 84 -20.91 -2.34 28.60
CA HIS A 84 -22.33 -2.09 28.37
C HIS A 84 -23.05 -3.44 28.41
#